data_AF-A0AAV8WCW0-F1
#
_entry.id   AF-A0AAV8WCW0-F1
#
_cell.length_a   1.000
_cell.length_b   1.000
_cell.length_c   1.000
_cell.angle_alpha   90.00
_cell.angle_beta   90.00
_cell.angle_gamma   90.00
#
_symmetry.space_group_name_H-M   'P 1'
#
loop_
_entity.id
_entity.type
_entity.pdbx_description
1 polymer ?
#
loop_
_entity_poly.entity_id
_entity_poly.type
_entity_poly.pdbx_seq_one_letter_code
_entity_poly.pdbx_strand_id
1 'polypeptide(L)'
;MSSEIKHVIGLLCKQLNMILDLNLKPEHFRLAKFDKNDENVIPLLWTTLSLLTVKDKHPDFNKIKNHMKTLNHTSEMFYCLPEDGSTGSRELLIAIAFIVAKNLPNLINEEIKYSPLDDYCSLIDAQNIQVSIPQVPDCMDKDSMKNYIMWLKGKTQQNNRMTEEYKNQTTKIYEKLNGLLNIKSRGKLSLNEVLALSSSKYSKEFLEKNCAYHRPVGLLSGMDQERKSVLEVDGKSEYSVYKNIFV
;
A
#
# COMPACT_ATOMS: atom_id res chain seq x y z
N MET A 1 -5.51 -14.19 -27.67
CA MET A 1 -5.30 -13.99 -26.22
C MET A 1 -6.63 -14.33 -25.55
N SER A 2 -6.67 -15.30 -24.63
CA SER A 2 -7.90 -15.69 -23.92
C SER A 2 -8.59 -14.45 -23.33
N SER A 3 -9.92 -14.40 -23.35
CA SER A 3 -10.71 -13.29 -22.80
C SER A 3 -10.37 -13.01 -21.33
N GLU A 4 -10.09 -14.06 -20.58
CA GLU A 4 -9.67 -14.02 -19.18
C GLU A 4 -8.36 -13.26 -18.98
N ILE A 5 -7.35 -13.50 -19.83
CA ILE A 5 -6.05 -12.82 -19.75
C ILE A 5 -6.22 -11.32 -19.98
N LYS A 6 -7.05 -10.93 -20.94
CA LYS A 6 -7.34 -9.51 -21.20
C LYS A 6 -8.01 -8.85 -20.00
N HIS A 7 -8.94 -9.57 -19.36
CA HIS A 7 -9.63 -9.09 -18.18
C HIS A 7 -8.66 -8.89 -17.00
N VAL A 8 -7.79 -9.87 -16.73
CA VAL A 8 -6.78 -9.79 -15.67
C VAL A 8 -5.81 -8.63 -15.89
N ILE A 9 -5.33 -8.44 -17.12
CA ILE A 9 -4.47 -7.28 -17.46
C ILE A 9 -5.21 -5.96 -17.24
N GLY A 10 -6.49 -5.89 -17.59
CA GLY A 10 -7.33 -4.73 -17.32
C GLY A 10 -7.44 -4.39 -15.83
N LEU A 11 -7.68 -5.40 -15.00
CA LEU A 11 -7.71 -5.24 -13.55
C LEU A 11 -6.35 -4.81 -13.00
N LEU A 12 -5.25 -5.43 -13.46
CA LEU A 12 -3.90 -5.05 -13.04
C LEU A 12 -3.60 -3.59 -13.37
N CYS A 13 -3.91 -3.14 -14.60
CA CYS A 13 -3.71 -1.74 -14.99
C CYS A 13 -4.52 -0.81 -14.10
N LYS A 14 -5.78 -1.15 -13.80
CA LYS A 14 -6.63 -0.36 -12.91
C LYS A 14 -6.02 -0.22 -11.51
N GLN A 15 -5.53 -1.33 -10.95
CA GLN A 15 -4.89 -1.32 -9.63
C GLN A 15 -3.61 -0.49 -9.62
N LEU A 16 -2.71 -0.72 -10.58
CA LEU A 16 -1.46 0.04 -10.67
C LEU A 16 -1.70 1.54 -10.88
N ASN A 17 -2.70 1.92 -11.67
CA ASN A 17 -3.05 3.33 -11.87
C ASN A 17 -3.57 4.00 -10.60
N MET A 18 -4.34 3.29 -9.77
CA MET A 18 -4.81 3.81 -8.49
C MET A 18 -3.67 3.98 -7.48
N ILE A 19 -2.76 3.01 -7.41
CA ILE A 19 -1.65 2.99 -6.44
C ILE A 19 -0.55 3.99 -6.83
N LEU A 20 -0.23 4.08 -8.12
CA LEU A 20 0.96 4.80 -8.59
C LEU A 20 0.65 6.12 -9.30
N ASP A 21 -0.63 6.51 -9.42
CA ASP A 21 -1.06 7.72 -10.15
C ASP A 21 -0.56 7.71 -11.61
N LEU A 22 -0.89 6.64 -12.34
CA LEU A 22 -0.46 6.39 -13.72
C LEU A 22 -1.64 6.23 -14.69
N ASN A 23 -1.33 6.27 -15.99
CA ASN A 23 -2.30 6.01 -17.07
C ASN A 23 -1.92 4.77 -17.91
N LEU A 24 -1.65 3.65 -17.24
CA LEU A 24 -1.43 2.36 -17.90
C LEU A 24 -2.71 1.83 -18.51
N LYS A 25 -2.62 1.34 -19.75
CA LYS A 25 -3.70 0.71 -20.49
C LYS A 25 -3.28 -0.70 -20.90
N PRO A 26 -4.21 -1.66 -21.01
CA PRO A 26 -3.92 -3.00 -21.54
C PRO A 26 -3.23 -2.98 -22.91
N GLU A 27 -3.48 -1.92 -23.70
CA GLU A 27 -2.84 -1.72 -24.99
C GLU A 27 -1.33 -1.53 -24.88
N HIS A 28 -0.83 -0.82 -23.85
CA HIS A 28 0.61 -0.67 -23.63
C HIS A 28 1.28 -2.04 -23.37
N PHE A 29 0.62 -2.92 -22.60
CA PHE A 29 1.08 -4.28 -22.35
C PHE A 29 1.05 -5.13 -23.63
N ARG A 30 0.02 -4.95 -24.46
CA ARG A 30 -0.09 -5.65 -25.75
C ARG A 30 1.02 -5.23 -26.69
N LEU A 31 1.31 -3.94 -26.80
CA LEU A 31 2.37 -3.40 -27.66
C LEU A 31 3.76 -3.87 -27.19
N ALA A 32 4.05 -3.72 -25.90
CA ALA A 32 5.31 -4.14 -25.30
C ALA A 32 5.57 -5.64 -25.42
N LYS A 33 4.52 -6.49 -25.33
CA LYS A 33 4.65 -7.94 -25.54
C LYS A 33 5.24 -8.29 -26.93
N PHE A 34 4.93 -7.50 -27.95
CA PHE A 34 5.41 -7.67 -29.31
C PHE A 34 6.61 -6.77 -29.63
N ASP A 35 7.27 -6.23 -28.60
CA ASP A 35 8.41 -5.33 -28.70
C ASP A 35 8.16 -4.11 -29.61
N LYS A 36 6.91 -3.62 -29.58
CA LYS A 36 6.55 -2.39 -30.28
C LYS A 36 6.93 -1.19 -29.43
N ASN A 37 8.09 -0.65 -29.75
CA ASN A 37 8.72 0.51 -29.12
C ASN A 37 8.02 1.82 -29.53
N ASP A 38 6.75 1.95 -29.16
CA ASP A 38 5.96 3.17 -29.34
C ASP A 38 6.48 4.27 -28.40
N GLU A 39 6.58 5.50 -28.90
CA GLU A 39 7.14 6.67 -28.20
C GLU A 39 6.44 6.94 -26.86
N ASN A 40 5.16 6.56 -26.71
CA ASN A 40 4.42 6.77 -25.46
C ASN A 40 4.51 5.58 -24.50
N VAL A 41 4.89 4.39 -24.99
CA VAL A 41 4.88 3.16 -24.19
C VAL A 41 6.14 3.05 -23.35
N ILE A 42 7.32 3.27 -23.93
CA ILE A 42 8.58 3.06 -23.21
C ILE A 42 8.74 4.02 -22.02
N PRO A 43 8.53 5.35 -22.16
CA PRO A 43 8.65 6.27 -21.03
C PRO A 43 7.68 5.93 -19.90
N LEU A 44 6.46 5.50 -20.25
CA LEU A 44 5.44 5.11 -19.27
C LEU A 44 5.85 3.83 -18.53
N LEU A 45 6.42 2.84 -19.21
CA LEU A 45 6.91 1.61 -18.58
C LEU A 45 8.13 1.88 -17.69
N TRP A 46 9.06 2.75 -18.10
CA TRP A 46 10.16 3.18 -17.24
C TRP A 46 9.67 3.91 -15.99
N THR A 47 8.73 4.83 -16.15
CA THR A 47 8.09 5.55 -15.02
C THR A 47 7.41 4.57 -14.07
N THR A 48 6.67 3.61 -14.62
CA THR A 48 6.03 2.54 -13.84
C THR A 48 7.05 1.77 -13.03
N LEU A 49 8.14 1.33 -13.67
CA LEU A 49 9.19 0.56 -13.01
C LEU A 49 9.94 1.39 -11.95
N SER A 50 10.18 2.67 -12.23
CA SER A 50 10.78 3.62 -11.28
C SER A 50 9.94 3.75 -10.01
N LEU A 51 8.64 3.96 -10.16
CA LEU A 51 7.72 4.07 -9.02
C LEU A 51 7.62 2.77 -8.21
N LEU A 52 7.65 1.61 -8.89
CA LEU A 52 7.62 0.30 -8.24
C LEU A 52 8.91 -0.09 -7.52
N THR A 53 10.04 0.56 -7.83
CA THR A 53 11.37 0.21 -7.29
C THR A 53 11.93 1.30 -6.38
N VAL A 54 12.18 2.48 -6.93
CA VAL A 54 12.84 3.60 -6.27
C VAL A 54 11.88 4.70 -5.81
N LYS A 55 10.58 4.54 -6.10
CA LYS A 55 9.50 5.48 -5.74
C LYS A 55 9.71 6.91 -6.29
N ASP A 56 10.31 7.02 -7.48
CA ASP A 56 10.56 8.29 -8.17
C ASP A 56 9.75 8.41 -9.46
N LYS A 57 9.17 9.58 -9.73
CA LYS A 57 8.44 9.89 -10.98
C LYS A 57 9.39 10.11 -12.15
N HIS A 58 10.64 10.50 -11.91
CA HIS A 58 11.65 10.65 -12.94
C HIS A 58 12.56 9.42 -12.96
N PRO A 59 12.54 8.60 -14.03
CA PRO A 59 13.32 7.37 -14.07
C PRO A 59 14.82 7.63 -14.04
N ASP A 60 15.48 7.19 -12.98
CA ASP A 60 16.94 7.07 -12.95
C ASP A 60 17.31 5.62 -13.32
N PHE A 61 17.69 5.40 -14.57
CA PHE A 61 17.92 4.07 -15.13
C PHE A 61 18.96 3.27 -14.32
N ASN A 62 19.99 3.93 -13.81
CA ASN A 62 21.05 3.28 -13.05
C ASN A 62 20.57 2.87 -11.65
N LYS A 63 19.80 3.72 -10.96
CA LYS A 63 19.19 3.32 -9.68
C LYS A 63 18.19 2.19 -9.85
N ILE A 64 17.37 2.23 -10.90
CA ILE A 64 16.38 1.18 -11.18
C ILE A 64 17.11 -0.15 -11.44
N LYS A 65 18.11 -0.17 -12.32
CA LYS A 65 18.91 -1.36 -12.61
C LYS A 65 19.59 -1.92 -11.35
N ASN A 66 20.21 -1.05 -10.55
CA ASN A 66 20.84 -1.47 -9.29
C ASN A 66 19.82 -2.09 -8.32
N HIS A 67 18.63 -1.51 -8.20
CA HIS A 67 17.56 -2.06 -7.36
C HIS A 67 17.05 -3.40 -7.90
N MET A 68 16.88 -3.55 -9.21
CA MET A 68 16.51 -4.84 -9.82
C MET A 68 17.57 -5.92 -9.57
N LYS A 69 18.85 -5.53 -9.53
CA LYS A 69 19.96 -6.43 -9.20
C LYS A 69 19.93 -6.88 -7.73
N THR A 70 19.65 -6.00 -6.78
CA THR A 70 19.48 -6.40 -5.37
C THR A 70 18.31 -7.35 -5.16
N LEU A 71 17.31 -7.27 -6.04
CA LEU A 71 16.18 -8.20 -6.08
C LEU A 71 16.47 -9.50 -6.86
N ASN A 72 17.71 -9.75 -7.29
CA ASN A 72 18.10 -10.93 -8.07
C ASN A 72 17.31 -11.09 -9.38
N HIS A 73 16.98 -9.99 -10.06
CA HIS A 73 16.46 -10.08 -11.41
C HIS A 73 17.56 -10.52 -12.38
N THR A 74 17.36 -11.63 -13.10
CA THR A 74 18.40 -12.32 -13.88
C THR A 74 18.40 -12.02 -15.37
N SER A 75 17.49 -11.18 -15.87
CA SER A 75 17.43 -10.89 -17.31
C SER A 75 18.61 -10.01 -17.74
N GLU A 76 19.58 -10.59 -18.46
CA GLU A 76 20.73 -9.85 -19.00
C GLU A 76 20.30 -8.76 -19.97
N MET A 77 19.32 -9.05 -20.83
CA MET A 77 18.77 -8.11 -21.81
C MET A 77 18.23 -6.82 -21.17
N PHE A 78 17.65 -6.92 -19.97
CA PHE A 78 17.18 -5.75 -19.22
C PHE A 78 18.33 -4.83 -18.80
N TYR A 79 19.48 -5.38 -18.38
CA TYR A 79 20.63 -4.57 -17.98
C TYR A 79 21.34 -3.93 -19.16
N CYS A 80 21.25 -4.56 -20.34
CA CYS A 80 21.75 -4.04 -21.60
C CYS A 80 20.88 -2.93 -22.24
N LEU A 81 19.72 -2.60 -21.65
CA LEU A 81 18.87 -1.53 -22.18
C LEU A 81 19.59 -0.18 -22.18
N PRO A 82 19.42 0.64 -23.23
CA PRO A 82 20.10 1.91 -23.34
C PRO A 82 19.56 2.93 -22.32
N GLU A 83 20.44 3.84 -21.90
CA GLU A 83 20.12 4.89 -20.91
C GLU A 83 19.37 6.08 -21.52
N ASP A 84 19.04 6.03 -22.81
CA ASP A 84 18.18 7.02 -23.47
C ASP A 84 16.69 6.63 -23.42
N GLY A 85 16.37 5.42 -22.95
CA GLY A 85 15.01 4.89 -22.91
C GLY A 85 14.39 4.72 -24.31
N SER A 86 15.20 4.53 -25.35
CA SER A 86 14.73 4.46 -26.74
C SER A 86 14.10 3.12 -27.12
N THR A 87 14.45 2.03 -26.43
CA THR A 87 14.08 0.66 -26.81
C THR A 87 13.88 -0.25 -25.59
N GLY A 88 13.36 -1.46 -25.83
CA GLY A 88 13.25 -2.51 -24.82
C GLY A 88 11.91 -2.59 -24.11
N SER A 89 10.82 -2.22 -24.80
CA SER A 89 9.47 -2.27 -24.23
C SER A 89 9.13 -3.65 -23.65
N ARG A 90 9.61 -4.72 -24.29
CA ARG A 90 9.39 -6.10 -23.84
C ARG A 90 10.14 -6.43 -22.54
N GLU A 91 11.41 -6.08 -22.46
CA GLU A 91 12.25 -6.29 -21.28
C GLU A 91 11.70 -5.51 -20.09
N LEU A 92 11.22 -4.28 -20.31
CA LEU A 92 10.55 -3.47 -19.30
C LEU A 92 9.25 -4.12 -18.81
N LEU A 93 8.44 -4.65 -19.72
CA LEU A 93 7.23 -5.38 -19.35
C LEU A 93 7.55 -6.60 -18.48
N ILE A 94 8.62 -7.34 -18.80
CA ILE A 94 9.08 -8.49 -18.01
C ILE A 94 9.57 -8.04 -16.63
N ALA A 95 10.33 -6.95 -16.55
CA ALA A 95 10.80 -6.37 -15.29
C ALA A 95 9.63 -5.92 -14.40
N ILE A 96 8.61 -5.28 -14.97
CA ILE A 96 7.39 -4.89 -14.24
C ILE A 96 6.64 -6.13 -13.75
N ALA A 97 6.48 -7.15 -14.60
CA ALA A 97 5.84 -8.39 -14.19
C ALA A 97 6.59 -9.06 -13.03
N PHE A 98 7.93 -9.04 -13.05
CA PHE A 98 8.77 -9.57 -11.98
C PHE A 98 8.58 -8.81 -10.66
N ILE A 99 8.66 -7.47 -10.67
CA ILE A 99 8.53 -6.68 -9.43
C ILE A 99 7.12 -6.78 -8.87
N VAL A 100 6.09 -6.78 -9.72
CA VAL A 100 4.70 -7.00 -9.28
C VAL A 100 4.59 -8.38 -8.64
N ALA A 101 5.04 -9.45 -9.29
CA ALA A 101 4.97 -10.79 -8.70
C ALA A 101 5.72 -10.89 -7.35
N LYS A 102 6.83 -10.16 -7.19
CA LYS A 102 7.68 -10.22 -6.00
C LYS A 102 7.22 -9.31 -4.86
N ASN A 103 6.63 -8.15 -5.18
CA ASN A 103 6.37 -7.08 -4.23
C ASN A 103 4.90 -6.67 -4.11
N LEU A 104 3.98 -7.30 -4.87
CA LEU A 104 2.55 -6.97 -4.84
C LEU A 104 1.94 -7.04 -3.42
N PRO A 105 2.22 -8.04 -2.57
CA PRO A 105 1.70 -8.05 -1.21
C PRO A 105 2.15 -6.85 -0.37
N ASN A 106 3.41 -6.42 -0.53
CA ASN A 106 3.94 -5.27 0.22
C ASN A 106 3.36 -3.96 -0.30
N LEU A 107 3.22 -3.79 -1.62
CA LEU A 107 2.53 -2.64 -2.22
C LEU A 107 1.10 -2.50 -1.70
N ILE A 108 0.35 -3.60 -1.68
CA ILE A 108 -1.01 -3.62 -1.15
C ILE A 108 -1.01 -3.31 0.35
N ASN A 109 -0.09 -3.90 1.12
CA ASN A 109 0.00 -3.65 2.56
C ASN A 109 0.42 -2.22 2.89
N GLU A 110 1.28 -1.58 2.08
CA GLU A 110 1.62 -0.16 2.25
C GLU A 110 0.40 0.73 2.01
N GLU A 111 -0.37 0.48 0.96
CA GLU A 111 -1.63 1.22 0.71
C GLU A 111 -2.68 0.96 1.78
N ILE A 112 -2.80 -0.27 2.26
CA ILE A 112 -3.69 -0.61 3.36
C ILE A 112 -3.28 0.14 4.63
N LYS A 113 -1.99 0.27 4.96
CA LYS A 113 -1.55 1.06 6.14
C LYS A 113 -1.99 2.51 6.14
N TYR A 114 -2.14 3.10 4.95
CA TYR A 114 -2.65 4.46 4.80
C TYR A 114 -4.16 4.49 4.56
N SER A 115 -4.80 3.33 4.44
CA SER A 115 -6.24 3.21 4.31
C SER A 115 -6.88 3.62 5.65
N PRO A 116 -7.95 4.43 5.61
CA PRO A 116 -8.76 4.75 6.79
C PRO A 116 -9.46 3.53 7.41
N LEU A 117 -9.29 2.34 6.82
CA LEU A 117 -9.86 1.07 7.25
C LEU A 117 -8.82 0.15 7.91
N ASP A 118 -7.52 0.45 7.86
CA ASP A 118 -6.47 -0.32 8.56
C ASP A 118 -6.36 0.10 10.02
N ASP A 119 -7.47 -0.10 10.73
CA ASP A 119 -7.63 0.35 12.11
C ASP A 119 -7.27 -0.75 13.11
N TYR A 120 -6.39 -1.67 12.74
CA TYR A 120 -5.89 -2.69 13.66
C TYR A 120 -5.03 -2.11 14.80
N CYS A 121 -4.69 -0.81 14.76
CA CYS A 121 -3.80 -0.17 15.74
C CYS A 121 -4.13 1.28 16.15
N SER A 122 -5.33 1.85 15.96
CA SER A 122 -5.60 3.25 16.41
C SER A 122 -6.01 3.41 17.87
N LEU A 123 -6.18 2.32 18.64
CA LEU A 123 -6.50 2.42 20.06
C LEU A 123 -5.31 2.83 20.94
N ILE A 124 -4.12 2.98 20.36
CA ILE A 124 -2.96 3.52 21.05
C ILE A 124 -2.36 4.60 20.17
N ASP A 125 -2.44 5.85 20.63
CA ASP A 125 -1.56 6.92 20.16
C ASP A 125 -0.11 6.45 20.35
N ALA A 126 0.46 5.86 19.29
CA ALA A 126 1.83 5.32 19.28
C ALA A 126 2.89 6.38 19.60
N GLN A 127 2.51 7.66 19.66
CA GLN A 127 3.35 8.78 20.05
C GLN A 127 3.80 8.72 21.53
N ASN A 128 3.19 7.88 22.38
CA ASN A 128 3.54 7.81 23.81
C ASN A 128 4.25 6.51 24.26
N ILE A 129 4.60 5.59 23.36
CA ILE A 129 5.35 4.40 23.75
C ILE A 129 6.85 4.68 23.64
N GLN A 130 7.46 5.13 24.75
CA GLN A 130 8.91 5.05 24.91
C GLN A 130 9.31 3.57 25.01
N VAL A 131 9.73 2.99 23.88
CA VAL A 131 10.38 1.69 23.88
C VAL A 131 11.78 1.89 24.45
N SER A 132 11.99 1.51 25.71
CA SER A 132 13.31 1.54 26.34
C SER A 132 14.25 0.59 25.58
N ILE A 133 15.19 1.16 24.82
CA ILE A 133 16.26 0.39 24.18
C ILE A 133 17.08 -0.25 25.30
N PRO A 134 17.25 -1.59 25.32
CA PRO A 134 18.10 -2.24 26.31
C PRO A 134 19.52 -1.68 26.18
N GLN A 135 20.06 -1.14 27.26
CA GLN A 135 21.45 -0.70 27.31
C GLN A 135 22.34 -1.93 27.12
N VAL A 136 23.14 -1.95 26.05
CA VAL A 136 24.12 -3.01 25.79
C VAL A 136 25.37 -2.67 26.60
N PRO A 137 25.83 -3.54 27.50
CA PRO A 137 27.07 -3.28 28.25
C PRO A 137 28.30 -3.27 27.33
N ASP A 138 29.13 -2.24 27.44
CA ASP A 138 30.24 -1.94 26.50
C ASP A 138 31.38 -2.97 26.48
N CYS A 139 31.52 -3.80 27.52
CA CYS A 139 32.50 -4.88 27.52
C CYS A 139 32.01 -6.08 28.34
N MET A 140 31.99 -7.26 27.71
CA MET A 140 31.76 -8.55 28.38
C MET A 140 32.79 -9.56 27.89
N ASP A 141 33.18 -10.48 28.77
CA ASP A 141 33.90 -11.68 28.36
C ASP A 141 33.01 -12.59 27.49
N LYS A 142 33.63 -13.54 26.77
CA LYS A 142 32.93 -14.39 25.79
C LYS A 142 31.81 -15.23 26.41
N ASP A 143 31.98 -15.70 27.65
CA ASP A 143 31.00 -16.56 28.32
C ASP A 143 29.84 -15.73 28.88
N SER A 144 30.12 -14.54 29.43
CA SER A 144 29.11 -13.57 29.83
C SER A 144 28.30 -13.05 28.64
N MET A 145 28.94 -12.80 27.50
CA MET A 145 28.24 -12.41 26.26
C MET A 145 27.32 -13.53 25.78
N LYS A 146 27.76 -14.79 25.83
CA LYS A 146 26.92 -15.95 25.47
C LYS A 146 25.70 -16.07 26.39
N ASN A 147 25.89 -15.90 27.70
CA ASN A 147 24.79 -15.90 28.67
C ASN A 147 23.83 -14.73 28.45
N TYR A 148 24.34 -13.54 28.11
CA TYR A 148 23.51 -12.37 27.80
C TYR A 148 22.68 -12.57 26.52
N ILE A 149 23.27 -13.13 25.46
CA ILE A 149 22.54 -13.50 24.24
C ILE A 149 21.43 -14.51 24.56
N MET A 150 21.73 -15.49 25.42
CA MET A 150 20.74 -16.49 25.82
C MET A 150 19.60 -15.87 26.64
N TRP A 151 19.90 -14.91 27.51
CA TRP A 151 18.91 -14.12 28.24
C TRP A 151 18.03 -13.28 27.30
N LEU A 152 18.64 -12.55 26.36
CA LEU A 152 17.90 -11.77 25.34
C LEU A 152 16.98 -12.67 24.52
N LYS A 153 17.47 -13.83 24.09
CA LYS A 153 16.65 -14.81 23.36
C LYS A 153 15.46 -15.29 24.20
N GLY A 154 15.68 -15.57 25.48
CA GLY A 154 14.61 -15.93 26.41
C GLY A 154 13.58 -14.81 26.59
N LYS A 155 14.04 -13.56 26.72
CA LYS A 155 13.17 -12.39 26.83
C LYS A 155 12.37 -12.13 25.56
N THR A 156 12.98 -12.20 24.40
CA THR A 156 12.29 -12.11 23.10
C THR A 156 11.23 -13.21 22.98
N GLN A 157 11.55 -14.45 23.35
CA GLN A 157 10.61 -15.55 23.30
C GLN A 157 9.43 -15.35 24.28
N GLN A 158 9.69 -14.84 25.48
CA GLN A 158 8.64 -14.48 26.45
C GLN A 158 7.73 -13.38 25.89
N ASN A 159 8.29 -12.32 25.33
CA ASN A 159 7.53 -11.22 24.75
C ASN A 159 6.67 -11.68 23.56
N ASN A 160 7.21 -12.57 22.72
CA ASN A 160 6.45 -13.17 21.62
C ASN A 160 5.26 -13.99 22.13
N ARG A 161 5.46 -14.79 23.20
CA ARG A 161 4.37 -15.54 23.83
C ARG A 161 3.29 -14.61 24.40
N MET A 162 3.69 -13.54 25.07
CA MET A 162 2.71 -12.57 25.59
C MET A 162 1.95 -11.86 24.46
N THR A 163 2.65 -11.48 23.39
CA THR A 163 2.03 -10.88 22.21
C THR A 163 0.98 -11.81 21.59
N GLU A 164 1.29 -13.10 21.49
CA GLU A 164 0.34 -14.09 20.99
C GLU A 164 -0.87 -14.26 21.91
N GLU A 165 -0.65 -14.25 23.23
CA GLU A 165 -1.75 -14.30 24.20
C GLU A 165 -2.66 -13.06 24.09
N TYR A 166 -2.08 -11.85 23.95
CA TYR A 166 -2.87 -10.63 23.74
C TYR A 166 -3.65 -10.65 22.43
N LYS A 167 -3.07 -11.18 21.35
CA LYS A 167 -3.80 -11.40 20.09
C LYS A 167 -4.98 -12.32 20.30
N ASN A 168 -4.78 -13.45 20.98
CA ASN A 168 -5.85 -14.40 21.28
C ASN A 168 -6.97 -13.78 22.13
N GLN A 169 -6.61 -12.98 23.14
CA GLN A 169 -7.59 -12.26 23.96
C GLN A 169 -8.37 -11.23 23.14
N THR A 170 -7.68 -10.50 22.26
CA THR A 170 -8.29 -9.54 21.34
C THR A 170 -9.29 -10.22 20.42
N THR A 171 -8.93 -11.36 19.81
CA THR A 171 -9.82 -12.17 18.98
C THR A 171 -11.06 -12.62 19.76
N LYS A 172 -10.90 -13.12 20.99
CA LYS A 172 -12.04 -13.53 21.84
C LYS A 172 -12.99 -12.37 22.15
N ILE A 173 -12.46 -11.16 22.36
CA ILE A 173 -13.28 -9.97 22.59
C ILE A 173 -14.05 -9.62 21.32
N TYR A 174 -13.39 -9.62 20.16
CA TYR A 174 -14.05 -9.38 18.87
C TYR A 174 -15.12 -10.43 18.55
N GLU A 175 -14.88 -11.70 18.84
CA GLU A 175 -15.89 -12.77 18.68
C GLU A 175 -17.12 -12.53 19.56
N LYS A 176 -16.92 -12.18 20.84
CA LYS A 176 -18.02 -11.84 21.74
C LYS A 176 -18.79 -10.60 21.25
N LEU A 177 -18.08 -9.57 20.81
CA LEU A 177 -18.66 -8.33 20.30
C LEU A 177 -19.46 -8.58 19.02
N ASN A 178 -18.94 -9.37 18.09
CA ASN A 178 -19.63 -9.77 16.86
C ASN A 178 -20.90 -10.58 17.17
N GLY A 179 -20.86 -11.45 18.18
CA GLY A 179 -22.04 -12.18 18.68
C GLY A 179 -23.11 -11.24 19.24
N LEU A 180 -22.73 -10.22 20.00
CA LEU A 180 -23.65 -9.23 20.58
C LEU A 180 -24.26 -8.30 19.53
N LEU A 181 -23.47 -7.88 18.54
CA LEU A 181 -23.93 -6.98 17.48
C LEU A 181 -24.70 -7.71 16.37
N ASN A 182 -24.75 -9.05 16.40
CA ASN A 182 -25.36 -9.91 15.38
C ASN A 182 -24.86 -9.62 13.95
N ILE A 183 -23.61 -9.18 13.84
CA ILE A 183 -23.01 -8.77 12.57
C ILE A 183 -22.35 -9.98 11.94
N LYS A 184 -22.86 -10.39 10.77
CA LYS A 184 -22.30 -11.49 9.98
C LYS A 184 -20.96 -11.15 9.31
N SER A 185 -20.21 -10.16 9.79
CA SER A 185 -18.98 -9.66 9.16
C SER A 185 -17.81 -10.65 9.27
N ARG A 186 -17.94 -11.73 10.07
CA ARG A 186 -16.92 -12.79 10.24
C ARG A 186 -15.51 -12.20 10.48
N GLY A 187 -15.42 -11.12 11.27
CA GLY A 187 -14.15 -10.48 11.61
C GLY A 187 -13.45 -9.71 10.48
N LYS A 188 -14.14 -9.44 9.36
CA LYS A 188 -13.58 -8.67 8.23
C LYS A 188 -13.77 -7.16 8.32
N LEU A 189 -14.57 -6.71 9.29
CA LEU A 189 -14.83 -5.29 9.53
C LEU A 189 -14.41 -4.96 10.97
N SER A 190 -13.66 -3.88 11.10
CA SER A 190 -13.32 -3.21 12.35
C SER A 190 -14.58 -2.69 13.07
N LEU A 191 -14.44 -2.45 14.37
CA LEU A 191 -15.53 -1.89 15.18
C LEU A 191 -15.98 -0.52 14.67
N ASN A 192 -15.05 0.31 14.19
CA ASN A 192 -15.36 1.64 13.67
C ASN A 192 -16.14 1.56 12.35
N GLU A 193 -15.82 0.61 11.47
CA GLU A 193 -16.61 0.37 10.25
C GLU A 193 -18.02 -0.10 10.58
N VAL A 194 -18.15 -0.99 11.56
CA VAL A 194 -19.44 -1.44 12.08
C VAL A 194 -20.28 -0.28 12.65
N LEU A 195 -19.66 0.58 13.45
CA LEU A 195 -20.32 1.74 14.05
C LEU A 195 -20.68 2.80 13.00
N ALA A 196 -19.82 3.01 12.01
CA ALA A 196 -20.09 3.88 10.87
C ALA A 196 -21.26 3.35 10.02
N LEU A 197 -21.36 2.04 9.80
CA LEU A 197 -22.45 1.44 9.03
C LEU A 197 -23.78 1.41 9.79
N SER A 198 -23.74 1.36 11.11
CA SER A 198 -24.94 1.26 11.96
C SER A 198 -25.56 2.62 12.32
N SER A 199 -24.84 3.73 12.20
CA SER A 199 -25.41 5.05 12.48
C SER A 199 -24.91 6.17 11.55
N SER A 200 -25.85 7.04 11.16
CA SER A 200 -25.59 8.24 10.35
C SER A 200 -24.73 9.29 11.08
N LYS A 201 -24.67 9.25 12.42
CA LYS A 201 -23.83 10.15 13.21
C LYS A 201 -22.37 9.70 13.18
N TYR A 202 -22.12 8.43 13.49
CA TYR A 202 -20.76 7.87 13.48
C TYR A 202 -20.19 7.77 12.07
N SER A 203 -21.01 7.63 11.02
CA SER A 203 -20.52 7.67 9.63
C SER A 203 -19.90 9.03 9.29
N LYS A 204 -20.50 10.14 9.72
CA LYS A 204 -19.96 11.49 9.50
C LYS A 204 -18.67 11.70 10.26
N GLU A 205 -18.64 11.35 11.55
CA GLU A 205 -17.43 11.45 12.37
C GLU A 205 -16.28 10.58 11.83
N PHE A 206 -16.61 9.37 11.34
CA PHE A 206 -15.66 8.47 10.71
C PHE A 206 -15.08 9.06 9.42
N LEU A 207 -15.92 9.65 8.55
CA LEU A 207 -15.47 10.29 7.33
C LEU A 207 -14.66 11.56 7.61
N GLU A 208 -15.07 12.39 8.56
CA GLU A 208 -14.38 13.64 8.91
C GLU A 208 -12.98 13.38 9.48
N LYS A 209 -12.83 12.40 10.38
CA LYS A 209 -11.52 12.01 10.92
C LYS A 209 -10.59 11.44 9.85
N ASN A 210 -11.13 10.70 8.89
CA ASN A 210 -10.34 10.01 7.87
C ASN A 210 -10.03 10.87 6.63
N CYS A 211 -10.89 11.82 6.27
CA CYS A 211 -10.61 12.79 5.20
C CYS A 211 -9.50 13.78 5.57
N ALA A 212 -9.25 14.01 6.86
CA ALA A 212 -8.18 14.91 7.32
C ALA A 212 -6.75 14.38 7.01
N TYR A 213 -6.58 13.06 6.88
CA TYR A 213 -5.29 12.42 6.59
C TYR A 213 -4.96 12.33 5.09
N HIS A 214 -5.93 12.59 4.20
CA HIS A 214 -5.75 12.60 2.74
C HIS A 214 -5.48 14.01 2.18
N ARG A 215 -4.69 14.84 2.87
CA ARG A 215 -3.96 15.91 2.19
C ARG A 215 -2.61 15.33 1.72
N PRO A 216 -2.43 14.96 0.44
CA PRO A 216 -1.09 14.76 -0.06
C PRO A 216 -0.31 16.05 0.16
N VAL A 217 0.80 15.93 0.90
CA VAL A 217 1.81 16.97 1.07
C VAL A 217 2.40 17.23 -0.33
N GLY A 218 1.79 18.16 -1.07
CA GLY A 218 2.18 18.43 -2.45
C GLY A 218 1.37 19.47 -3.22
N LEU A 219 0.31 20.05 -2.64
CA LEU A 219 -0.46 21.14 -3.25
C LEU A 219 -0.72 22.25 -2.24
N LEU A 220 0.33 23.00 -1.91
CA LEU A 220 0.23 24.32 -1.29
C LEU A 220 0.82 25.34 -2.25
N SER A 221 0.01 25.78 -3.21
CA SER A 221 0.12 27.06 -3.90
C SER A 221 -0.95 27.09 -5.01
N GLY A 222 -2.13 27.68 -4.74
CA GLY A 222 -2.93 28.25 -5.82
C GLY A 222 -4.44 28.02 -5.86
N MET A 223 -5.07 27.31 -4.92
CA MET A 223 -6.52 27.01 -5.04
C MET A 223 -7.41 27.54 -3.88
N ASP A 224 -6.91 28.49 -3.10
CA ASP A 224 -7.67 29.07 -1.96
C ASP A 224 -8.61 30.23 -2.33
N GLN A 225 -8.75 30.59 -3.61
CA GLN A 225 -9.63 31.70 -4.01
C GLN A 225 -10.90 31.32 -4.79
N GLU A 226 -11.01 30.10 -5.35
CA GLU A 226 -12.17 29.74 -6.18
C GLU A 226 -13.26 28.89 -5.49
N ARG A 227 -13.04 28.38 -4.26
CA ARG A 227 -14.06 27.56 -3.57
C ARG A 227 -15.02 28.31 -2.66
N LYS A 228 -14.83 29.63 -2.46
CA LYS A 228 -15.78 30.45 -1.68
C LYS A 228 -17.02 30.90 -2.45
N SER A 229 -17.06 30.76 -3.77
CA SER A 229 -18.18 31.23 -4.61
C SER A 229 -19.17 30.16 -5.05
N VAL A 230 -18.98 28.88 -4.68
CA VAL A 230 -19.84 27.77 -5.12
C VAL A 230 -20.73 27.21 -3.99
N LEU A 231 -20.63 27.76 -2.77
CA LEU A 231 -21.41 27.32 -1.60
C LEU A 231 -22.76 28.03 -1.42
N GLU A 232 -23.10 28.98 -2.28
CA GLU A 232 -24.44 29.56 -2.34
C GLU A 232 -24.95 29.44 -3.78
N VAL A 233 -25.75 28.41 -4.05
CA VAL A 233 -26.94 28.42 -4.91
C VAL A 233 -27.42 26.96 -5.09
N ASP A 234 -28.69 26.75 -4.74
CA ASP A 234 -29.54 25.59 -5.05
C ASP A 234 -29.24 24.21 -4.44
N GLY A 235 -29.56 24.07 -3.15
CA GLY A 235 -30.81 23.38 -2.74
C GLY A 235 -31.13 21.95 -3.21
N LYS A 236 -30.20 21.18 -3.79
CA LYS A 236 -30.41 19.76 -4.11
C LYS A 236 -29.24 18.91 -3.58
N SER A 237 -29.60 17.98 -2.70
CA SER A 237 -28.64 17.13 -2.00
C SER A 237 -28.05 16.05 -2.93
N GLU A 238 -26.73 16.09 -3.13
CA GLU A 238 -25.94 15.01 -3.70
C GLU A 238 -25.84 13.82 -2.71
N TYR A 239 -26.96 13.13 -2.47
CA TYR A 239 -26.96 11.85 -1.73
C TYR A 239 -27.49 10.68 -2.58
N SER A 240 -27.60 10.83 -3.91
CA SER A 240 -28.10 9.76 -4.78
C SER A 240 -27.02 8.88 -5.43
N VAL A 241 -25.73 9.16 -5.24
CA VAL A 241 -24.67 8.47 -6.00
C VAL A 241 -24.20 7.16 -5.35
N TYR A 242 -24.48 6.94 -4.05
CA TYR A 242 -24.01 5.74 -3.33
C TYR A 242 -25.04 4.63 -3.16
N LYS A 243 -26.21 4.73 -3.81
CA LYS A 243 -27.30 3.75 -3.62
C LYS A 243 -27.22 2.48 -4.47
N ASN A 244 -26.21 2.34 -5.35
CA ASN A 244 -26.11 1.23 -6.31
C ASN A 244 -24.84 0.38 -6.20
N ILE A 245 -24.19 0.38 -5.04
CA ILE A 245 -23.15 -0.60 -4.74
C ILE A 245 -23.79 -1.56 -3.72
N PHE A 246 -23.82 -2.84 -4.03
CA PHE A 246 -24.52 -3.95 -3.33
C PHE A 246 -25.96 -4.22 -3.77
N VAL A 247 -26.07 -4.81 -4.98
CA VAL A 247 -26.97 -5.95 -5.22
C VAL A 247 -26.08 -7.18 -5.42
#